data_AF-A0A2A5YV72-F1
#
_entry.id   AF-A0A2A5YV72-F1
#
_cell.length_a   1.000
_cell.length_b   1.000
_cell.length_c   1.000
_cell.angle_alpha   90.00
_cell.angle_beta   90.00
_cell.angle_gamma   90.00
#
_symmetry.space_group_name_H-M   'P 1'
#
loop_
_entity.id
_entity.type
_entity.pdbx_description
1 polymer ?
#
loop_
_entity_poly.entity_id
_entity_poly.type
_entity_poly.pdbx_seq_one_letter_code
_entity_poly.pdbx_strand_id
1 'polypeptide(L)'
;MSSFWTPSGEHEVPGETSDAEPVPGLAADTEIDPDTAAAMEQQLREAQEQLLSVPAGQIVANHVIGLFELAAIHLQVDPPNLEEARLPIDAMGILVEQLGDQLPEHQTLSAALHQIRLAFVEVQNQPEEDE
;
A
#
# COMPACT_ATOMS: atom_id res chain seq x y z
N MET A 1 -2.52 -15.33 -19.04
CA MET A 1 -3.69 -14.42 -19.09
C MET A 1 -3.67 -13.65 -17.80
N SER A 2 -3.25 -12.38 -17.84
CA SER A 2 -3.06 -11.56 -16.65
C SER A 2 -4.22 -10.59 -16.56
N SER A 3 -5.13 -10.82 -15.62
CA SER A 3 -6.24 -9.90 -15.32
C SER A 3 -5.78 -8.93 -14.23
N PHE A 4 -5.96 -7.64 -14.46
CA PHE A 4 -5.76 -6.62 -13.43
C PHE A 4 -7.06 -6.44 -12.66
N TRP A 5 -7.01 -6.59 -11.35
CA TRP A 5 -8.12 -6.26 -10.48
C TRP A 5 -8.20 -4.74 -10.28
N THR A 6 -9.36 -4.15 -10.58
CA THR A 6 -9.72 -2.80 -10.13
C THR A 6 -10.86 -2.90 -9.12
N PRO A 7 -11.04 -1.95 -8.19
CA PRO A 7 -12.14 -1.97 -7.22
C PRO A 7 -13.56 -2.05 -7.83
N SER A 8 -13.70 -1.87 -9.15
CA SER A 8 -14.95 -2.01 -9.91
C SER A 8 -15.06 -3.34 -10.70
N GLY A 9 -14.12 -4.28 -10.57
CA GLY A 9 -14.13 -5.59 -11.24
C GLY A 9 -12.85 -5.92 -12.03
N GLU A 10 -12.72 -7.19 -12.44
CA GLU A 10 -11.62 -7.69 -13.27
C GLU A 10 -11.71 -7.17 -14.70
N HIS A 11 -10.63 -6.58 -15.20
CA HIS A 11 -10.49 -6.19 -16.60
C HIS A 11 -9.42 -7.08 -17.26
N GLU A 12 -9.80 -7.81 -18.32
CA GLU A 12 -8.85 -8.57 -19.14
C GLU A 12 -8.02 -7.62 -20.02
N VAL A 13 -6.71 -7.86 -20.05
CA VAL A 13 -5.79 -7.17 -20.96
C VAL A 13 -5.78 -7.94 -22.29
N PRO A 14 -6.14 -7.32 -23.43
CA PRO A 14 -6.11 -8.00 -24.72
C PRO A 14 -4.69 -8.48 -25.05
N GLY A 15 -4.54 -9.78 -25.27
CA GLY A 15 -3.27 -10.39 -25.65
C GLY A 15 -2.86 -9.98 -27.06
N GLU A 16 -1.62 -9.51 -27.20
CA GLU A 16 -0.97 -9.21 -28.48
C GLU A 16 -0.87 -10.48 -29.34
N THR A 17 -1.81 -10.68 -30.26
CA THR A 17 -1.51 -11.36 -31.53
C THR A 17 -1.06 -10.31 -32.52
N SER A 18 0.24 -10.30 -32.75
CA SER A 18 0.95 -9.57 -33.79
C SER A 18 0.34 -9.82 -35.17
N ASP A 19 -0.54 -8.92 -35.60
CA ASP A 19 -0.65 -8.50 -37.00
C ASP A 19 -0.66 -6.97 -36.97
N ALA A 20 0.54 -6.40 -36.89
CA ALA A 20 0.74 -4.96 -36.88
C ALA A 20 0.52 -4.43 -38.31
N GLU A 21 -0.72 -4.12 -38.66
CA GLU A 21 -0.94 -3.04 -39.61
C GLU A 21 -0.30 -1.77 -39.02
N PRO A 22 0.51 -1.02 -39.79
CA PRO A 22 1.10 0.20 -39.30
C PRO A 22 -0.01 1.21 -39.06
N VAL A 23 -0.47 1.30 -37.83
CA VAL A 23 -1.29 2.40 -37.31
C VAL A 23 -0.54 3.70 -37.63
N PRO A 24 -1.03 4.52 -38.58
CA PRO A 24 -0.40 5.80 -38.89
C PRO A 24 -0.61 6.70 -37.69
N GLY A 25 0.42 6.88 -36.87
CA GLY A 25 0.33 7.71 -35.67
C GLY A 25 1.28 7.38 -34.53
N LEU A 26 2.01 6.25 -34.57
CA LEU A 26 2.99 5.91 -33.52
C LEU A 26 4.34 6.64 -33.60
N ALA A 27 4.38 7.74 -34.35
CA ALA A 27 5.30 8.84 -34.08
C ALA A 27 4.49 10.00 -33.48
N ALA A 28 3.78 9.75 -32.38
CA ALA A 28 3.16 10.83 -31.62
C ALA A 28 4.20 11.34 -30.63
N ASP A 29 5.04 12.28 -31.10
CA ASP A 29 5.38 13.44 -30.28
C ASP A 29 4.04 13.99 -29.76
N THR A 30 3.59 13.50 -28.61
CA THR A 30 2.35 13.97 -28.00
C THR A 30 2.70 15.30 -27.37
N GLU A 31 2.78 16.36 -28.19
CA GLU A 31 2.61 17.73 -27.72
C GLU A 31 1.26 17.75 -26.99
N ILE A 32 1.31 17.65 -25.66
CA ILE A 32 0.14 17.84 -24.82
C ILE A 32 -0.37 19.24 -25.13
N ASP A 33 -1.56 19.32 -25.71
CA ASP A 33 -2.20 20.59 -26.03
C ASP A 33 -2.23 21.48 -24.78
N PRO A 34 -1.86 22.78 -24.87
CA PRO A 34 -1.74 23.68 -23.72
C PRO A 34 -2.96 23.71 -22.80
N ASP A 35 -4.18 23.55 -23.35
CA ASP A 35 -5.40 23.52 -22.53
C ASP A 35 -5.50 22.23 -21.71
N THR A 36 -5.04 21.11 -22.27
CA THR A 36 -4.96 19.81 -21.57
C THR A 36 -3.90 19.83 -20.48
N ALA A 37 -2.74 20.43 -20.74
CA ALA A 37 -1.67 20.60 -19.74
C ALA A 37 -2.13 21.48 -18.56
N ALA A 38 -2.84 22.58 -18.84
CA ALA A 38 -3.38 23.48 -17.82
C ALA A 38 -4.46 22.79 -16.96
N ALA A 39 -5.32 21.96 -17.56
CA ALA A 39 -6.32 21.19 -16.84
C ALA A 39 -5.69 20.14 -15.90
N MET A 40 -4.66 19.43 -16.36
CA MET A 40 -3.89 18.50 -15.51
C MET A 40 -3.21 19.22 -14.34
N GLU A 41 -2.59 20.39 -14.58
CA GLU A 41 -1.96 21.17 -13.52
C GLU A 41 -2.97 21.62 -12.46
N GLN A 42 -4.15 22.05 -12.89
CA GLN A 42 -5.24 22.43 -12.00
C GLN A 42 -5.71 21.25 -11.14
N GLN A 43 -5.88 20.06 -11.73
CA GLN A 43 -6.23 18.85 -10.98
C GLN A 43 -5.16 18.46 -9.95
N LEU A 44 -3.87 18.55 -10.30
CA LEU A 44 -2.77 18.29 -9.38
C LEU A 44 -2.74 19.29 -8.22
N ARG A 45 -3.08 20.55 -8.48
CA ARG A 45 -3.16 21.60 -7.46
C ARG A 45 -4.32 21.34 -6.50
N GLU A 46 -5.50 21.02 -7.02
CA GLU A 46 -6.67 20.67 -6.21
C GLU A 46 -6.43 19.43 -5.34
N ALA A 47 -5.76 18.41 -5.89
CA ALA A 47 -5.36 17.22 -5.13
C ALA A 47 -4.36 17.57 -4.00
N GLN A 48 -3.39 18.45 -4.26
CA GLN A 48 -2.45 18.93 -3.24
C GLN A 48 -3.17 19.73 -2.13
N GLU A 49 -4.10 20.61 -2.48
CA GLU A 49 -4.89 21.38 -1.51
C GLU A 49 -5.74 20.47 -0.61
N GLN A 50 -6.33 19.42 -1.18
CA GLN A 50 -7.05 18.41 -0.41
C GLN A 50 -6.13 17.65 0.55
N LEU A 51 -4.92 17.26 0.14
CA LEU A 51 -3.95 16.61 1.03
C LEU A 51 -3.50 17.52 2.18
N LEU A 52 -3.32 18.81 1.92
CA LEU A 52 -2.99 19.79 2.96
C LEU A 52 -4.12 20.03 3.97
N SER A 53 -5.37 19.67 3.62
CA SER A 53 -6.51 19.79 4.53
C SER A 53 -6.54 18.71 5.62
N VAL A 54 -5.83 17.59 5.41
CA VAL A 54 -5.76 16.48 6.36
C VAL A 54 -4.53 16.67 7.27
N PRO A 55 -4.68 16.61 8.60
CA PRO A 55 -3.53 16.66 9.50
C PRO A 55 -2.53 15.55 9.20
N ALA A 56 -1.25 15.88 9.06
CA ALA A 56 -0.21 14.91 8.72
C ALA A 56 -0.18 13.70 9.68
N GLY A 57 -0.44 13.92 10.98
CA GLY A 57 -0.54 12.83 11.96
C GLY A 57 -1.61 11.79 11.63
N GLN A 58 -2.74 12.19 11.03
CA GLN A 58 -3.79 11.26 10.60
C GLN A 58 -3.32 10.38 9.44
N ILE A 59 -2.58 10.96 8.49
CA ILE A 59 -2.01 10.23 7.35
C ILE A 59 -0.95 9.25 7.83
N VAL A 60 -0.05 9.69 8.72
CA VAL A 60 0.99 8.83 9.30
C VAL A 60 0.35 7.69 10.12
N ALA A 61 -0.67 7.97 10.94
CA ALA A 61 -1.39 6.93 11.66
C ALA A 61 -2.05 5.92 10.71
N ASN A 62 -2.62 6.37 9.60
CA ASN A 62 -3.15 5.47 8.57
C ASN A 62 -2.05 4.57 7.97
N HIS A 63 -0.84 5.08 7.76
CA HIS A 63 0.29 4.24 7.33
C HIS A 63 0.74 3.24 8.40
N VAL A 64 0.69 3.61 9.69
CA VAL A 64 0.95 2.66 10.80
C VAL A 64 -0.06 1.50 10.77
N ILE A 65 -1.34 1.79 10.50
CA ILE A 65 -2.36 0.75 10.32
C ILE A 65 -2.03 -0.15 9.12
N GLY A 66 -1.60 0.42 7.99
CA GLY A 66 -1.18 -0.37 6.83
C GLY A 66 0.01 -1.30 7.12
N LEU A 67 0.96 -0.87 7.96
CA LEU A 67 2.06 -1.75 8.42
C LEU A 67 1.54 -2.90 9.27
N PHE A 68 0.58 -2.63 10.18
CA PHE A 68 -0.06 -3.68 10.97
C PHE A 68 -0.77 -4.71 10.08
N GLU A 69 -1.54 -4.26 9.10
CA GLU A 69 -2.26 -5.15 8.16
C GLU A 69 -1.29 -5.99 7.33
N LEU A 70 -0.21 -5.39 6.83
CA LEU A 70 0.82 -6.09 6.08
C LEU A 70 1.49 -7.19 6.92
N ALA A 71 1.86 -6.88 8.17
CA ALA A 71 2.39 -7.87 9.10
C ALA A 71 1.38 -9.02 9.35
N ALA A 72 0.12 -8.68 9.57
CA ALA A 72 -0.94 -9.65 9.83
C ALA A 72 -1.16 -10.60 8.65
N ILE A 73 -1.13 -10.10 7.41
CA ILE A 73 -1.22 -10.94 6.20
C ILE A 73 -0.07 -11.95 6.16
N HIS A 74 1.17 -11.51 6.37
CA HIS A 74 2.33 -12.41 6.35
C HIS A 74 2.34 -13.44 7.49
N LEU A 75 1.70 -13.15 8.62
CA LEU A 75 1.50 -14.12 9.70
C LEU A 75 0.35 -15.12 9.43
N GLN A 76 -0.61 -14.76 8.59
CA GLN A 76 -1.81 -15.59 8.31
C GLN A 76 -1.70 -16.46 7.06
N VAL A 77 -0.75 -16.19 6.17
CA VAL A 77 -0.47 -17.09 5.04
C VAL A 77 0.02 -18.45 5.53
N ASP A 78 -0.18 -19.49 4.72
CA ASP A 78 0.18 -20.88 5.03
C ASP A 78 1.17 -21.43 3.97
N PRO A 79 2.45 -21.70 4.33
CA PRO A 79 3.04 -21.53 5.67
C PRO A 79 3.28 -20.04 6.02
N PRO A 80 3.24 -19.66 7.31
CA PRO A 80 3.50 -18.30 7.75
C PRO A 80 4.87 -17.77 7.33
N ASN A 81 4.92 -16.52 6.85
CA ASN A 81 6.17 -15.89 6.45
C ASN A 81 6.68 -14.93 7.54
N LEU A 82 7.45 -15.46 8.48
CA LEU A 82 8.04 -14.70 9.59
C LEU A 82 9.08 -13.67 9.13
N GLU A 83 9.78 -13.91 8.02
CA GLU A 83 10.78 -12.98 7.51
C GLU A 83 10.11 -11.69 7.01
N GLU A 84 9.08 -11.83 6.17
CA GLU A 84 8.32 -10.71 5.63
C GLU A 84 7.42 -10.04 6.69
N ALA A 85 6.93 -10.78 7.70
CA ALA A 85 6.17 -10.19 8.79
C ALA A 85 7.03 -9.31 9.72
N ARG A 86 8.34 -9.56 9.83
CA ARG A 86 9.22 -8.86 10.77
C ARG A 86 9.40 -7.38 10.41
N LEU A 87 9.69 -7.09 9.15
CA LEU A 87 9.97 -5.72 8.70
C LEU A 87 8.83 -4.72 9.02
N PRO A 88 7.55 -4.98 8.70
CA PRO A 88 6.46 -4.09 9.05
C PRO A 88 6.23 -3.97 10.56
N ILE A 89 6.43 -5.04 11.35
CA ILE A 89 6.33 -4.99 12.82
C ILE A 89 7.41 -4.06 13.40
N ASP A 90 8.64 -4.16 12.92
CA ASP A 90 9.75 -3.32 13.38
C ASP A 90 9.53 -1.86 12.98
N ALA A 91 9.10 -1.61 11.74
CA ALA A 91 8.76 -0.27 11.27
C ALA A 91 7.61 0.36 12.08
N MET A 92 6.55 -0.41 12.35
CA MET A 92 5.45 0.01 13.22
C MET A 92 5.97 0.34 14.63
N GLY A 93 6.88 -0.49 15.16
CA GLY A 93 7.56 -0.25 16.44
C GLY A 93 8.27 1.09 16.51
N ILE A 94 9.13 1.37 15.52
CA ILE A 94 9.87 2.64 15.43
C ILE A 94 8.89 3.83 15.39
N LEU A 95 7.87 3.77 14.54
CA LEU A 95 6.92 4.89 14.40
C LEU A 95 6.12 5.12 15.68
N VAL A 96 5.52 4.08 16.24
CA VAL A 96 4.62 4.20 17.40
C VAL A 96 5.41 4.58 18.66
N GLU A 97 6.56 3.97 18.89
CA GLU A 97 7.35 4.22 20.11
C GLU A 97 8.05 5.58 20.07
N GLN A 98 8.55 6.03 18.90
CA GLN A 98 9.30 7.29 18.79
C GLN A 98 8.39 8.51 18.61
N LEU A 99 7.26 8.37 17.90
CA LEU A 99 6.37 9.52 17.66
C LEU A 99 5.45 9.80 18.86
N GLY A 100 5.08 8.78 19.63
CA GLY A 100 4.32 8.98 20.86
C GLY A 100 3.01 9.74 20.62
N ASP A 101 2.75 10.74 21.47
CA ASP A 101 1.57 11.61 21.43
C ASP A 101 1.44 12.46 20.14
N GLN A 102 2.43 12.47 19.25
CA GLN A 102 2.29 13.09 17.92
C GLN A 102 1.36 12.29 16.99
N LEU A 103 1.20 10.99 17.26
CA LEU A 103 0.26 10.15 16.55
C LEU A 103 -1.12 10.26 17.18
N PRO A 104 -2.19 10.49 16.39
CA PRO A 104 -3.54 10.33 16.89
C PRO A 104 -3.74 8.88 17.35
N GLU A 105 -4.50 8.71 18.43
CA GLU A 105 -4.82 7.39 18.98
C GLU A 105 -3.59 6.53 19.33
N HIS A 106 -2.49 7.18 19.74
CA HIS A 106 -1.22 6.51 20.08
C HIS A 106 -1.40 5.28 20.98
N GLN A 107 -2.25 5.35 22.01
CA GLN A 107 -2.50 4.20 22.89
C GLN A 107 -3.13 3.01 22.16
N THR A 108 -4.05 3.26 21.22
CA THR A 108 -4.65 2.21 20.38
C THR A 108 -3.58 1.58 19.47
N LEU A 109 -2.75 2.40 18.83
CA LEU A 109 -1.66 1.93 17.97
C LEU A 109 -0.61 1.14 18.78
N SER A 110 -0.30 1.57 20.00
CA SER A 110 0.60 0.86 20.91
C SER A 110 0.02 -0.49 21.34
N ALA A 111 -1.28 -0.58 21.58
CA ALA A 111 -1.94 -1.84 21.90
C ALA A 111 -1.94 -2.80 20.69
N ALA A 112 -2.20 -2.28 19.48
CA ALA A 112 -2.14 -3.07 18.24
C ALA A 112 -0.72 -3.60 17.98
N LEU A 113 0.31 -2.77 18.19
CA LEU A 113 1.72 -3.18 18.09
C LEU A 113 2.05 -4.31 19.08
N HIS A 114 1.54 -4.23 20.32
CA HIS A 114 1.74 -5.29 21.29
C HIS A 114 1.07 -6.59 20.85
N GLN A 115 -0.16 -6.52 20.35
CA GLN A 115 -0.90 -7.69 19.86
C GLN A 115 -0.20 -8.37 18.68
N ILE A 116 0.25 -7.62 17.68
CA ILE A 116 0.92 -8.21 16.50
C ILE A 116 2.29 -8.83 16.87
N ARG A 117 3.01 -8.25 17.84
CA ARG A 117 4.25 -8.84 18.37
C ARG A 117 4.00 -10.16 19.11
N LEU A 118 2.91 -10.25 19.87
CA LEU A 118 2.51 -11.52 20.51
C LEU A 118 2.17 -12.57 19.45
N ALA A 119 1.36 -12.22 18.45
CA ALA A 119 1.02 -13.12 17.35
C ALA A 119 2.28 -13.62 16.61
N PHE A 120 3.24 -12.74 16.34
CA PHE A 120 4.52 -13.12 15.73
C PHE A 120 5.27 -14.16 16.56
N VAL A 121 5.37 -13.95 17.88
CA VAL A 121 6.06 -14.87 18.79
C VAL A 121 5.30 -16.19 18.92
N GLU A 122 3.98 -16.17 18.93
CA GLU A 122 3.15 -17.37 18.95
C GLU A 122 3.40 -18.21 17.70
N VAL A 123 3.32 -17.61 16.50
CA VAL A 123 3.59 -18.29 15.22
C VAL A 123 5.03 -18.80 15.15
N GLN A 124 6.01 -18.02 15.61
CA GLN A 124 7.42 -18.44 15.65
C GLN A 124 7.67 -19.67 16.52
N ASN A 125 6.85 -19.88 17.55
CA ASN A 125 6.99 -21.00 18.47
C ASN A 125 6.04 -22.17 18.15
N GLN A 126 5.22 -22.07 17.10
CA GLN A 126 4.41 -23.21 16.65
C GLN A 126 5.36 -24.28 16.12
N PRO A 127 5.28 -25.53 16.62
CA PRO A 127 6.03 -26.62 16.05
C PRO A 127 5.60 -26.79 14.60
N GLU A 128 6.56 -26.89 13.67
CA GLU A 128 6.26 -27.32 12.31
C GLU A 128 5.55 -28.68 12.43
N GLU A 129 4.23 -28.71 12.17
CA GLU A 129 3.51 -29.97 12.06
C GLU A 129 4.01 -30.63 10.76
N ASP A 130 5.08 -31.43 10.90
CA ASP A 130 5.61 -32.28 9.85
C ASP A 130 4.51 -33.25 9.35
N GLU A 131 4.03 -33.06 8.11
CA GLU A 131 3.28 -34.08 7.34
C GLU A 131 4.22 -35.12 6.68
#